data_AF-A0A377HZJ7-F1
#
_entry.id   AF-A0A377HZJ7-F1
#
_cell.length_a   1.000
_cell.length_b   1.000
_cell.length_c   1.000
_cell.angle_alpha   90.00
_cell.angle_beta   90.00
_cell.angle_gamma   90.00
#
_symmetry.space_group_name_H-M   'P 1'
#
loop_
_entity.id
_entity.type
_entity.pdbx_description
1 polymer ?
#
loop_
_entity_poly.entity_id
_entity_poly.type
_entity_poly.pdbx_seq_one_letter_code
_entity_poly.pdbx_strand_id
1 'polypeptide(L)'
;MAKKIYLSQIQAKIDLLQRERKQVLEHLELVDNKIKKLQDALEVMEAEALTNEYDTELYTYRTYKHRFNGKLRQMVLAVLKAQPDHYFTVNELTEIVLIKDGQEPIIRPQHTVSVRGALKHWLTKDVVERLEMGVTDVKWRLKHK
;
A
#
# COMPACT_ATOMS: atom_id res chain seq x y z
N MET A 1 56.45 -19.68 -24.83
CA MET A 1 55.15 -20.27 -25.25
C MET A 1 54.02 -20.01 -24.24
N ALA A 2 54.21 -20.29 -22.94
CA ALA A 2 53.18 -20.11 -21.91
C ALA A 2 52.50 -18.71 -21.89
N LYS A 3 53.27 -17.62 -22.01
CA LYS A 3 52.74 -16.24 -22.01
C LYS A 3 51.71 -15.98 -23.12
N LYS A 4 51.88 -16.57 -24.30
CA LYS A 4 50.95 -16.42 -25.45
C LYS A 4 49.64 -17.17 -25.21
N ILE A 5 49.71 -18.31 -24.51
CA ILE A 5 48.52 -19.10 -24.12
C ILE A 5 47.68 -18.33 -23.11
N TYR A 6 48.31 -17.78 -22.07
CA TYR A 6 47.58 -16.98 -21.07
C TYR A 6 46.91 -15.73 -21.68
N LEU A 7 47.60 -15.02 -22.58
CA LEU A 7 46.99 -13.89 -23.30
C LEU A 7 45.76 -14.31 -24.11
N SER A 8 45.82 -15.45 -24.81
CA SER A 8 44.67 -15.96 -25.58
C SER A 8 43.49 -16.37 -24.69
N GLN A 9 43.76 -16.95 -23.52
CA GLN A 9 42.72 -17.33 -22.55
C GLN A 9 42.04 -16.11 -21.94
N ILE A 10 42.82 -15.07 -21.59
CA ILE A 10 42.29 -13.80 -21.09
C ILE A 10 41.43 -13.13 -22.17
N GLN A 11 41.89 -13.10 -23.43
CA GLN A 11 41.10 -12.53 -24.52
C GLN A 11 39.79 -13.29 -24.74
N ALA A 12 39.82 -14.62 -24.76
CA ALA A 12 38.60 -15.43 -24.88
C ALA A 12 37.60 -15.17 -23.74
N LYS A 13 38.10 -14.93 -22.52
CA LYS A 13 37.24 -14.59 -21.38
C LYS A 13 36.64 -13.19 -21.51
N ILE A 14 37.40 -12.22 -22.01
CA ILE A 14 36.90 -10.87 -22.32
C ILE A 14 35.79 -10.95 -23.38
N ASP A 15 36.01 -11.68 -24.46
CA ASP A 15 35.03 -11.81 -25.54
C ASP A 15 33.72 -12.47 -25.06
N LEU A 16 33.83 -13.47 -24.17
CA LEU A 16 32.68 -14.11 -23.54
C LEU A 16 31.90 -13.12 -22.65
N LEU A 17 32.59 -12.37 -21.79
CA LEU A 17 31.96 -11.35 -20.94
C LEU A 17 31.30 -10.23 -21.76
N GLN A 18 31.87 -9.87 -22.91
CA GLN A 18 31.26 -8.89 -23.82
C GLN A 18 29.95 -9.41 -24.43
N ARG A 19 29.87 -10.70 -24.77
CA ARG A 19 28.64 -11.33 -25.26
C ARG A 19 27.57 -11.40 -24.17
N GLU A 20 27.96 -11.80 -22.96
CA GLU A 20 27.06 -11.81 -21.80
C GLU A 20 26.52 -10.41 -21.51
N ARG A 21 27.40 -9.39 -21.50
CA ARG A 21 26.99 -7.99 -21.34
C ARG A 21 25.95 -7.58 -22.38
N LYS A 22 26.15 -7.96 -23.65
CA LYS A 22 25.20 -7.65 -24.72
C LYS A 22 23.83 -8.27 -24.46
N GLN A 23 23.78 -9.55 -24.09
CA GLN A 23 22.53 -10.25 -23.76
C GLN A 23 21.80 -9.61 -22.57
N VAL A 24 22.54 -9.21 -21.53
CA VAL A 24 21.97 -8.55 -20.36
C VAL A 24 21.35 -7.20 -20.75
N LEU A 25 22.02 -6.41 -21.60
CA LEU A 25 21.48 -5.14 -22.10
C LEU A 25 20.19 -5.33 -22.90
N GLU A 26 20.15 -6.33 -23.80
CA GLU A 26 18.94 -6.66 -24.56
C GLU A 26 17.77 -7.08 -23.65
N HIS A 27 18.06 -7.86 -22.60
CA HIS A 27 17.04 -8.23 -21.62
C HIS A 27 16.56 -7.01 -20.81
N LEU A 28 17.46 -6.11 -20.40
CA LEU A 28 17.09 -4.89 -19.68
C LEU A 28 16.15 -4.03 -20.53
N GLU A 29 16.48 -3.83 -21.80
CA GLU A 29 15.62 -3.09 -22.74
C GLU A 29 14.23 -3.74 -22.88
N LEU A 30 14.16 -5.07 -22.92
CA LEU A 30 12.88 -5.78 -22.93
C LEU A 30 12.07 -5.54 -21.64
N VAL A 31 12.72 -5.53 -20.48
CA VAL A 31 12.07 -5.27 -19.19
C VAL A 31 11.57 -3.84 -19.11
N ASP A 32 12.38 -2.86 -19.51
CA ASP A 32 11.98 -1.45 -19.53
C ASP A 32 10.77 -1.21 -20.44
N ASN A 33 10.75 -1.84 -21.62
CA ASN A 33 9.60 -1.81 -22.52
C ASN A 33 8.33 -2.43 -21.90
N LYS A 34 8.46 -3.51 -21.12
CA LYS A 34 7.33 -4.11 -20.40
C LYS A 34 6.83 -3.20 -19.28
N ILE A 35 7.73 -2.60 -18.52
CA ILE A 35 7.38 -1.62 -17.47
C ILE A 35 6.61 -0.47 -18.09
N LYS A 36 7.12 0.10 -19.18
CA LYS A 36 6.45 1.20 -19.89
C LYS A 36 5.03 0.82 -20.34
N LYS A 37 4.85 -0.34 -20.97
CA LYS A 37 3.51 -0.82 -21.37
C LYS A 37 2.55 -0.96 -20.20
N LEU A 38 3.04 -1.40 -19.03
CA LEU A 38 2.22 -1.51 -17.83
C LEU A 38 1.86 -0.13 -17.26
N GLN A 39 2.79 0.83 -17.32
CA GLN A 39 2.52 2.23 -16.94
C GLN A 39 1.48 2.86 -17.87
N ASP A 40 1.62 2.69 -19.19
CA ASP A 40 0.65 3.19 -20.17
C ASP A 40 -0.75 2.57 -19.93
N ALA A 41 -0.80 1.27 -19.63
CA ALA A 41 -2.06 0.60 -19.29
C ALA A 41 -2.69 1.15 -17.99
N LEU A 42 -1.88 1.44 -16.97
CA LEU A 42 -2.37 2.08 -15.75
C LEU A 42 -2.94 3.46 -16.03
N GLU A 43 -2.29 4.27 -16.87
CA GLU A 43 -2.77 5.60 -17.24
C GLU A 43 -4.13 5.54 -17.95
N VAL A 44 -4.31 4.61 -18.89
CA VAL A 44 -5.61 4.37 -19.56
C VAL A 44 -6.66 3.94 -18.55
N MET A 45 -6.34 2.99 -17.67
CA MET A 45 -7.28 2.53 -16.64
C MET A 45 -7.64 3.62 -15.63
N GLU A 46 -6.71 4.51 -15.29
CA GLU A 46 -6.97 5.66 -14.42
C GLU A 46 -7.83 6.72 -15.10
N ALA A 47 -7.61 6.96 -16.40
CA ALA A 47 -8.43 7.85 -17.21
C ALA A 47 -9.87 7.31 -17.36
N GLU A 48 -10.04 6.01 -17.59
CA GLU A 48 -11.34 5.34 -17.67
C GLU A 48 -12.03 5.20 -16.30
N ALA A 49 -11.26 5.12 -15.21
CA ALA A 49 -11.79 5.07 -13.84
C ALA A 49 -12.35 6.42 -13.34
N LEU A 50 -12.19 7.51 -14.09
CA LEU A 50 -12.98 8.74 -13.91
C LEU A 50 -14.39 8.48 -14.44
N THR A 51 -15.14 7.66 -13.69
CA THR A 51 -16.48 7.13 -13.99
C THR A 51 -17.58 8.17 -13.93
N ASN A 52 -17.37 9.37 -14.49
CA ASN A 52 -18.43 10.36 -14.65
C ASN A 52 -19.24 10.08 -15.92
N GLU A 53 -18.75 9.24 -16.83
CA GLU A 53 -19.41 8.89 -18.10
C GLU A 53 -20.77 8.21 -17.90
N TYR A 54 -20.94 7.48 -16.79
CA TYR A 54 -22.18 6.78 -16.44
C TYR A 54 -23.00 7.52 -15.38
N ASP A 55 -22.52 8.66 -14.89
CA ASP A 55 -23.26 9.46 -13.91
C ASP A 55 -24.54 9.99 -14.56
N THR A 56 -25.65 9.85 -13.85
CA THR A 56 -26.94 10.45 -14.23
C THR A 56 -27.20 11.67 -13.37
N GLU A 57 -28.20 12.48 -13.71
CA GLU A 57 -28.58 13.66 -12.91
C GLU A 57 -28.85 13.33 -11.42
N LEU A 58 -29.24 12.08 -11.12
CA LEU A 58 -29.63 11.62 -9.79
C LEU A 58 -28.65 10.64 -9.13
N TYR A 59 -27.75 10.02 -9.90
CA TYR A 59 -26.86 8.96 -9.39
C TYR A 59 -25.43 9.15 -9.89
N THR A 60 -24.47 9.02 -8.97
CA THR A 60 -23.04 8.99 -9.30
C THR A 60 -22.48 7.59 -9.06
N TYR A 61 -21.88 7.00 -10.10
CA TYR A 61 -21.21 5.72 -10.03
C TYR A 61 -19.79 5.94 -9.53
N ARG A 62 -19.46 5.26 -8.43
CA ARG A 62 -18.13 5.32 -7.81
C ARG A 62 -17.48 3.96 -7.86
N THR A 63 -16.29 3.87 -8.44
CA THR A 63 -15.43 2.70 -8.27
C THR A 63 -15.07 2.58 -6.79
N TYR A 64 -15.47 1.47 -6.15
CA TYR A 64 -15.09 1.19 -4.77
C TYR A 64 -13.59 0.92 -4.70
N LYS A 65 -12.79 1.91 -4.28
CA LYS A 65 -11.38 1.72 -3.98
C LYS A 65 -11.22 1.23 -2.55
N HIS A 66 -10.60 0.06 -2.40
CA HIS A 66 -10.15 -0.44 -1.11
C HIS A 66 -9.15 0.55 -0.52
N ARG A 67 -9.52 1.17 0.62
CA ARG A 67 -8.70 2.17 1.30
C ARG A 67 -7.60 1.55 2.16
N PHE A 68 -7.80 0.30 2.54
CA PHE A 68 -6.85 -0.57 3.21
C PHE A 68 -6.84 -1.87 2.39
N ASN A 69 -5.65 -2.43 2.20
CA ASN A 69 -5.43 -3.69 1.51
C ASN A 69 -5.98 -4.87 2.33
N GLY A 70 -5.82 -4.79 3.65
CA GLY A 70 -6.20 -5.83 4.60
C GLY A 70 -7.55 -5.66 5.27
N LYS A 71 -7.84 -6.57 6.21
CA LYS A 71 -9.08 -6.58 7.01
C LYS A 71 -9.02 -5.53 8.12
N LEU A 72 -9.37 -4.29 7.78
CA LEU A 72 -9.31 -3.12 8.67
C LEU A 72 -9.80 -3.38 10.11
N ARG A 73 -10.98 -4.00 10.28
CA ARG A 73 -11.54 -4.25 11.62
C ARG A 73 -10.64 -5.14 12.48
N GLN A 74 -10.01 -6.15 11.89
CA GLN A 74 -9.11 -7.05 12.60
C GLN A 74 -7.79 -6.34 12.93
N MET A 75 -7.28 -5.52 12.01
CA MET A 75 -6.06 -4.74 12.24
C MET A 75 -6.24 -3.71 13.37
N VAL A 76 -7.34 -2.95 13.35
CA VAL A 76 -7.67 -2.00 14.44
C VAL A 76 -7.74 -2.72 15.78
N LEU A 77 -8.42 -3.87 15.84
CA LEU A 77 -8.51 -4.65 17.08
C LEU A 77 -7.13 -5.17 17.53
N ALA A 78 -6.28 -5.60 16.60
CA ALA A 78 -4.92 -6.05 16.91
C ALA A 78 -4.03 -4.91 17.44
N VAL A 79 -4.22 -3.66 16.97
CA VAL A 79 -3.53 -2.49 17.53
C VAL A 79 -4.01 -2.22 18.96
N LEU A 80 -5.31 -2.18 19.19
CA LEU A 80 -5.89 -1.94 20.52
C LEU A 80 -5.49 -3.01 21.54
N LYS A 81 -5.42 -4.29 21.13
CA LYS A 81 -4.95 -5.38 21.99
C LYS A 81 -3.47 -5.32 22.33
N ALA A 82 -2.64 -4.70 21.48
CA ALA A 82 -1.21 -4.58 21.74
C ALA A 82 -0.92 -3.56 22.85
N GLN A 83 -1.77 -2.55 23.01
CA GLN A 83 -1.68 -1.53 24.05
C GLN A 83 -3.06 -1.30 24.67
N PRO A 84 -3.54 -2.24 25.52
CA PRO A 84 -4.92 -2.22 26.01
C PRO A 84 -5.20 -1.01 26.90
N ASP A 85 -4.21 -0.49 27.61
CA ASP A 85 -4.37 0.64 28.53
C ASP A 85 -4.30 2.01 27.83
N HIS A 86 -3.90 2.07 26.56
CA HIS A 86 -3.66 3.32 25.85
C HIS A 86 -4.92 3.85 25.15
N TYR A 87 -5.18 5.14 25.33
CA TYR A 87 -6.24 5.86 24.63
C TYR A 87 -5.73 6.43 23.32
N PHE A 88 -6.15 5.83 22.22
CA PHE A 88 -5.75 6.26 20.89
C PHE A 88 -6.67 7.31 20.30
N THR A 89 -6.10 8.26 19.57
CA THR A 89 -6.84 9.08 18.61
C THR A 89 -7.11 8.30 17.32
N VAL A 90 -8.08 8.75 16.53
CA VAL A 90 -8.36 8.14 15.22
C VAL A 90 -7.17 8.28 14.27
N ASN A 91 -6.44 9.39 14.34
CA ASN A 91 -5.28 9.63 13.47
C ASN A 91 -4.13 8.68 13.82
N GLU A 92 -3.81 8.53 15.11
CA GLU A 92 -2.82 7.56 15.59
C GLU A 92 -3.15 6.13 15.15
N LEU A 93 -4.40 5.69 15.34
CA LEU A 93 -4.84 4.37 14.87
C LEU A 93 -4.72 4.24 13.35
N THR A 94 -5.05 5.29 12.62
CA THR A 94 -4.96 5.27 11.16
C THR A 94 -3.52 5.08 10.70
N GLU A 95 -2.59 5.85 11.25
CA GLU A 95 -1.16 5.74 10.95
C GLU A 95 -0.61 4.35 11.25
N ILE A 96 -0.85 3.83 12.46
CA ILE A 96 -0.38 2.51 12.86
C ILE A 96 -0.97 1.41 11.97
N VAL A 97 -2.25 1.52 11.61
CA VAL A 97 -2.90 0.54 10.74
C VAL A 97 -2.34 0.62 9.31
N LEU A 98 -2.08 1.81 8.76
CA LEU A 98 -1.45 1.95 7.44
C LEU A 98 -0.08 1.26 7.41
N ILE A 99 0.74 1.49 8.43
CA ILE A 99 2.05 0.83 8.58
C ILE A 99 1.90 -0.69 8.63
N LYS A 100 0.96 -1.21 9.44
CA LYS A 100 0.70 -2.66 9.52
C LYS A 100 0.15 -3.26 8.23
N ASP A 101 -0.54 -2.47 7.43
CA ASP A 101 -1.11 -2.86 6.14
C ASP A 101 -0.10 -2.76 4.98
N GLY A 102 1.16 -2.39 5.27
CA GLY A 102 2.23 -2.25 4.29
C GLY A 102 2.07 -1.03 3.37
N GLN A 103 1.29 -0.03 3.80
CA GLN A 103 1.03 1.19 3.05
C GLN A 103 1.87 2.36 3.60
N GLU A 104 2.06 3.40 2.79
CA GLU A 104 2.68 4.64 3.28
C GLU A 104 1.81 5.28 4.37
N PRO A 105 2.40 5.81 5.46
CA PRO A 105 1.67 6.39 6.60
C PRO A 105 1.06 7.77 6.30
N ILE A 106 0.60 8.02 5.08
CA ILE A 106 -0.04 9.27 4.68
C ILE A 106 -1.54 9.17 4.99
N ILE A 107 -1.97 9.85 6.05
CA ILE A 107 -3.38 9.87 6.47
C ILE A 107 -4.19 10.73 5.49
N ARG A 108 -5.15 10.10 4.80
CA ARG A 108 -6.17 10.79 4.00
C ARG A 108 -7.49 10.86 4.80
N PRO A 109 -8.35 11.87 4.57
CA PRO A 109 -9.64 11.98 5.27
C PRO A 109 -10.48 10.70 5.19
N GLN A 110 -10.45 10.02 4.04
CA GLN A 110 -11.13 8.76 3.78
C GLN A 110 -10.64 7.60 4.67
N HIS A 111 -9.36 7.59 5.05
CA HIS A 111 -8.81 6.58 5.96
C HIS A 111 -9.45 6.73 7.34
N THR A 112 -9.49 7.97 7.86
CA THR A 112 -10.08 8.25 9.18
C THR A 112 -11.57 7.89 9.25
N VAL A 113 -12.34 8.12 8.17
CA VAL A 113 -13.76 7.71 8.08
C VAL A 113 -13.90 6.19 8.21
N SER A 114 -13.01 5.44 7.56
CA SER A 114 -13.04 3.97 7.58
C SER A 114 -12.68 3.43 8.96
N VAL A 115 -11.65 4.00 9.60
CA VAL A 115 -11.23 3.64 10.96
C VAL A 115 -12.33 3.96 11.97
N ARG A 116 -13.00 5.13 11.88
CA ARG A 116 -14.19 5.44 12.70
C ARG A 116 -15.30 4.41 12.49
N GLY A 117 -15.54 3.95 11.27
CA GLY A 117 -16.50 2.89 10.98
C GLY A 117 -16.12 1.56 11.65
N ALA A 118 -14.84 1.20 11.67
CA ALA A 118 -14.35 0.01 12.36
C ALA A 118 -14.49 0.13 13.89
N LEU A 119 -14.16 1.30 14.46
CA LEU A 119 -14.31 1.57 15.89
C LEU A 119 -15.77 1.55 16.31
N LYS A 120 -16.67 2.17 15.54
CA LYS A 120 -18.13 2.12 15.79
C LYS A 120 -18.64 0.68 15.80
N HIS A 121 -18.19 -0.17 14.87
CA HIS A 121 -18.53 -1.59 14.85
C HIS A 121 -18.10 -2.31 16.13
N TRP A 122 -16.89 -2.04 16.63
CA TRP A 122 -16.41 -2.65 17.87
C TRP A 122 -17.07 -2.08 19.13
N LEU A 123 -17.46 -0.80 19.09
CA LEU A 123 -18.22 -0.16 20.17
C LEU A 123 -19.60 -0.80 20.31
N THR A 124 -20.29 -1.05 19.18
CA THR A 124 -21.58 -1.77 19.18
C THR A 124 -21.46 -3.20 19.73
N LYS A 125 -20.27 -3.81 19.65
CA LYS A 125 -19.98 -5.13 20.22
C LYS A 125 -19.47 -5.09 21.67
N ASP A 126 -19.46 -3.92 22.30
CA ASP A 126 -18.96 -3.69 23.65
C ASP A 126 -17.49 -4.12 23.86
N VAL A 127 -16.68 -4.05 22.80
CA VAL A 127 -15.25 -4.44 22.83
C VAL A 127 -14.33 -3.25 23.11
N VAL A 128 -14.75 -2.04 22.72
CA VAL A 128 -13.98 -0.81 22.89
C VAL A 128 -14.83 0.21 23.61
N GLU A 129 -14.17 1.12 24.32
CA GLU A 129 -14.81 2.27 24.94
C GLU A 129 -14.39 3.56 24.24
N ARG A 130 -15.26 4.56 24.32
CA ARG A 130 -15.10 5.88 23.70
C ARG A 130 -15.07 6.94 24.80
N LEU A 131 -13.99 7.72 24.86
CA LEU A 131 -13.88 8.89 25.71
C LEU A 131 -14.00 10.14 24.85
N GLU A 132 -14.99 10.98 25.13
CA GLU A 132 -15.26 12.24 24.41
C GLU A 132 -14.94 13.41 25.34
N MET A 133 -13.82 14.08 25.09
CA MET A 133 -13.36 15.24 25.90
C MET A 133 -13.73 16.59 25.25
N GLY A 134 -14.37 16.55 24.08
CA GLY A 134 -14.85 17.71 23.33
C GLY A 134 -15.34 17.31 21.95
N VAL A 135 -15.78 18.29 21.14
CA VAL A 135 -16.34 18.04 19.79
C VAL A 135 -15.33 17.36 18.84
N THR A 136 -14.03 17.63 19.02
CA THR A 136 -12.95 17.13 18.18
C THR A 136 -12.02 16.15 18.88
N ASP A 137 -12.03 16.08 20.21
CA ASP A 137 -11.14 15.23 20.99
C ASP A 137 -11.89 13.97 21.47
N VAL A 138 -11.85 12.96 20.60
CA VAL A 138 -12.44 11.65 20.85
C VAL A 138 -11.34 10.60 20.83
N LYS A 139 -11.20 9.90 21.94
CA LYS A 139 -10.22 8.82 22.12
C LYS A 139 -10.90 7.48 22.31
N TRP A 140 -10.17 6.43 21.94
CA TRP A 140 -10.67 5.06 21.90
C TRP A 140 -9.68 4.13 22.59
N ARG A 141 -10.20 3.19 23.34
CA ARG A 141 -9.40 2.18 24.04
C ARG A 141 -10.11 0.84 24.02
N LEU A 142 -9.35 -0.24 24.19
CA LEU A 142 -9.93 -1.55 24.48
C LEU A 142 -10.68 -1.50 25.82
N LYS A 143 -11.91 -2.00 25.86
CA LYS A 143 -12.67 -2.04 27.12
C LYS A 143 -12.05 -3.11 28.02
N HIS A 144 -11.72 -2.74 29.25
CA HIS A 144 -11.35 -3.72 30.28
C HIS A 144 -12.61 -4.48 30.71
N LYS A 145 -12.50 -5.80 30.80
CA LYS A 145 -13.57 -6.65 31.33
C LYS A 145 -13.67 -6.52 32.84
#